data_AF-A0A7C4J5U5-F1
#
_entry.id   AF-A0A7C4J5U5-F1
#
_cell.length_a   1.000
_cell.length_b   1.000
_cell.length_c   1.000
_cell.angle_alpha   90.00
_cell.angle_beta   90.00
_cell.angle_gamma   90.00
#
_symmetry.space_group_name_H-M   'P 1'
#
loop_
_entity.id
_entity.type
_entity.pdbx_description
1 polymer ?
#
loop_
_entity_poly.entity_id
_entity_poly.type
_entity_poly.pdbx_seq_one_letter_code
_entity_poly.pdbx_strand_id
1 'polypeptide(L)'
;PSARGGGLYNQSVAGLENVTLSNNTAQATTISGGAVYNFQGSLSLTHTTVSFNRAPAVVNEAPGAVNIVNSIVASSTVGVGGTIDGCNGVITSSGNNLDSGSTCGFGGGSINNADPQLGPLQDNGGGTLSRIVSVGSPAVDAADDGLCVDFDQRGVGRPQGSHCDIGAYEVIGYTNSTPGEIAAGQCLTSTTVVSSSYVIGSLHLGVNLTYAPRGDLRVSLISPGNRRVHVLGDTGGSGQNLDVLWDDDESIPVGAEDHDVTFPYYDYVRRPDEPLTPLFGTAVGGAWRLEICNTGTMAGTLNRWSLIIPEIKSPRINLPLLRR
;
A
#
# COMPACT_ATOMS: atom_id res chain seq x y z
N PRO A 1 -0.19 35.47 1.12
CA PRO A 1 -0.99 34.36 1.69
C PRO A 1 -0.57 32.93 1.26
N SER A 2 0.58 32.73 0.61
CA SER A 2 0.98 31.44 0.02
C SER A 2 1.93 30.58 0.86
N ALA A 3 2.11 30.87 2.16
CA ALA A 3 3.18 30.25 2.95
C ALA A 3 2.71 29.21 3.98
N ARG A 4 1.41 29.10 4.27
CA ARG A 4 0.95 28.41 5.50
C ARG A 4 0.36 27.01 5.31
N GLY A 5 -0.28 26.70 4.19
CA GLY A 5 -0.82 25.35 3.90
C GLY A 5 -0.31 24.88 2.54
N GLY A 6 0.56 23.85 2.52
CA GLY A 6 1.18 23.39 1.27
C GLY A 6 0.21 22.67 0.33
N GLY A 7 -0.83 22.02 0.88
CA GLY A 7 -1.92 21.40 0.11
C GLY A 7 -3.26 22.11 0.30
N LEU A 8 -3.66 22.34 1.55
CA LEU A 8 -4.93 23.01 1.91
C LEU A 8 -4.69 24.12 2.93
N TYR A 9 -5.27 25.29 2.65
CA TYR A 9 -5.44 26.38 3.60
C TYR A 9 -6.94 26.62 3.82
N ASN A 10 -7.44 26.32 5.02
CA ASN A 10 -8.87 26.43 5.34
C ASN A 10 -9.16 27.60 6.30
N GLN A 11 -10.20 28.38 6.02
CA GLN A 11 -10.73 29.45 6.88
C GLN A 11 -12.24 29.35 7.15
N SER A 12 -12.88 28.29 6.65
CA SER A 12 -14.33 28.07 6.75
C SER A 12 -14.59 26.57 6.94
N VAL A 13 -15.62 26.02 6.30
CA VAL A 13 -15.94 24.60 6.34
C VAL A 13 -15.33 23.87 5.15
N ALA A 14 -14.60 22.79 5.41
CA ALA A 14 -14.07 21.90 4.40
C ALA A 14 -14.18 20.44 4.86
N GLY A 15 -14.33 19.53 3.90
CA GLY A 15 -14.26 18.09 4.12
C GLY A 15 -13.41 17.45 3.04
N LEU A 16 -12.46 16.61 3.45
CA LEU A 16 -11.70 15.76 2.53
C LEU A 16 -12.03 14.30 2.81
N GLU A 17 -12.40 13.61 1.74
CA GLU A 17 -12.76 12.20 1.75
C GLU A 17 -12.00 11.48 0.64
N ASN A 18 -11.33 10.37 0.96
CA ASN A 18 -10.58 9.58 -0.03
C ASN A 18 -9.49 10.38 -0.75
N VAL A 19 -8.76 11.22 -0.01
CA VAL A 19 -7.72 12.08 -0.59
C VAL A 19 -6.35 11.71 -0.06
N THR A 20 -5.38 11.58 -0.96
CA THR A 20 -3.95 11.59 -0.62
C THR A 20 -3.39 13.01 -0.68
N LEU A 21 -2.93 13.53 0.46
CA LEU A 21 -2.17 14.77 0.57
C LEU A 21 -0.72 14.45 0.88
N SER A 22 0.09 14.30 -0.18
CA SER A 22 1.49 13.89 -0.05
C SER A 22 2.47 14.81 -0.75
N ASN A 23 3.69 14.88 -0.19
CA ASN A 23 4.82 15.64 -0.76
C ASN A 23 4.54 17.15 -0.89
N ASN A 24 3.60 17.68 -0.12
CA ASN A 24 3.34 19.11 -0.07
C ASN A 24 4.39 19.79 0.81
N THR A 25 4.74 21.03 0.46
CA THR A 25 5.71 21.83 1.20
C THR A 25 5.11 23.17 1.55
N ALA A 26 5.21 23.56 2.81
CA ALA A 26 4.95 24.93 3.24
C ALA A 26 6.28 25.56 3.71
N GLN A 27 6.58 26.75 3.20
CA GLN A 27 7.79 27.50 3.52
C GLN A 27 7.39 28.77 4.27
N ALA A 28 6.84 28.64 5.48
CA ALA A 28 6.65 29.77 6.38
C ALA A 28 7.80 29.86 7.40
N THR A 29 8.13 31.08 7.80
CA THR A 29 8.98 31.39 8.96
C THR A 29 8.23 31.28 10.29
N THR A 30 6.95 30.86 10.27
CA THR A 30 6.03 30.70 11.41
C THR A 30 5.30 29.34 11.29
N ILE A 31 4.36 29.04 12.20
CA ILE A 31 3.56 27.79 12.17
C ILE A 31 2.90 27.63 10.80
N SER A 32 3.18 26.51 10.12
CA SER A 32 2.63 26.15 8.82
C SER A 32 2.35 24.66 8.75
N GLY A 33 1.30 24.30 8.02
CA GLY A 33 0.96 22.93 7.68
C GLY A 33 1.58 22.54 6.35
N GLY A 34 2.43 21.51 6.38
CA GLY A 34 3.04 20.91 5.20
C GLY A 34 1.96 20.47 4.21
N ALA A 35 0.91 19.78 4.69
CA ALA A 35 -0.28 19.50 3.90
C ALA A 35 -1.43 20.46 4.25
N VAL A 36 -1.85 20.49 5.51
CA VAL A 36 -3.08 21.18 5.91
C VAL A 36 -2.78 22.26 6.95
N TYR A 37 -3.27 23.47 6.70
CA TYR A 37 -3.35 24.53 7.70
C TYR A 37 -4.79 25.02 7.84
N ASN A 38 -5.40 24.73 9.00
CA ASN A 38 -6.74 25.13 9.36
C ASN A 38 -6.70 26.37 10.26
N PHE A 39 -7.09 27.53 9.71
CA PHE A 39 -7.11 28.80 10.41
C PHE A 39 -8.53 29.17 10.80
N GLN A 40 -8.90 28.90 12.05
CA GLN A 40 -10.23 29.24 12.59
C GLN A 40 -11.41 28.56 11.86
N GLY A 41 -11.14 27.61 10.96
CA GLY A 41 -12.14 26.85 10.19
C GLY A 41 -12.56 25.55 10.87
N SER A 42 -13.51 24.86 10.25
CA SER A 42 -13.90 23.48 10.57
C SER A 42 -13.48 22.57 9.43
N LEU A 43 -12.68 21.54 9.74
CA LEU A 43 -12.20 20.57 8.77
C LEU A 43 -12.51 19.14 9.22
N SER A 44 -13.05 18.33 8.31
CA SER A 44 -13.16 16.88 8.47
C SER A 44 -12.23 16.15 7.49
N LEU A 45 -11.52 15.14 7.99
CA LEU A 45 -10.67 14.24 7.21
C LEU A 45 -11.18 12.81 7.41
N THR A 46 -11.65 12.17 6.35
CA THR A 46 -12.21 10.79 6.37
C THR A 46 -11.54 9.96 5.29
N HIS A 47 -10.97 8.79 5.63
CA HIS A 47 -10.23 7.97 4.67
C HIS A 47 -9.20 8.79 3.87
N THR A 48 -8.40 9.61 4.57
CA THR A 48 -7.37 10.43 3.95
C THR A 48 -5.98 9.89 4.28
N THR A 49 -5.04 10.06 3.35
CA THR A 49 -3.62 9.76 3.59
C THR A 49 -2.84 11.06 3.53
N VAL A 50 -2.43 11.59 4.69
CA VAL A 50 -1.62 12.80 4.81
C VAL A 50 -0.19 12.40 5.13
N SER A 51 0.69 12.41 4.13
CA SER A 51 2.00 11.75 4.28
C SER A 51 3.17 12.48 3.62
N PHE A 52 4.39 12.32 4.13
CA PHE A 52 5.61 12.82 3.48
C PHE A 52 5.57 14.32 3.15
N ASN A 53 4.89 15.13 3.96
CA ASN A 53 4.86 16.58 3.79
C ASN A 53 6.04 17.25 4.51
N ARG A 54 6.46 18.41 4.02
CA ARG A 54 7.57 19.19 4.60
C ARG A 54 7.01 20.39 5.35
N ALA A 55 7.17 20.36 6.67
CA ALA A 55 6.39 21.03 7.75
C ALA A 55 5.33 20.08 8.36
N PRO A 56 4.82 20.35 9.60
CA PRO A 56 3.84 19.49 10.27
C PRO A 56 2.67 19.13 9.35
N ALA A 57 2.24 17.87 9.32
CA ALA A 57 1.29 17.42 8.30
C ALA A 57 -0.04 18.18 8.38
N VAL A 58 -0.62 18.26 9.59
CA VAL A 58 -1.88 18.95 9.87
C VAL A 58 -1.69 19.96 11.00
N VAL A 59 -1.99 21.23 10.72
CA VAL A 59 -1.98 22.30 11.72
C VAL A 59 -3.39 22.82 11.91
N ASN A 60 -3.82 22.90 13.18
CA ASN A 60 -5.06 23.54 13.58
C ASN A 60 -4.79 24.75 14.49
N GLU A 61 -5.23 25.93 14.06
CA GLU A 61 -5.14 27.16 14.86
C GLU A 61 -6.50 27.50 15.49
N ALA A 62 -6.51 27.64 16.82
CA ALA A 62 -7.70 27.99 17.58
C ALA A 62 -8.31 29.33 17.11
N PRO A 63 -9.65 29.46 17.08
CA PRO A 63 -10.65 28.51 17.58
C PRO A 63 -11.07 27.44 16.55
N GLY A 64 -10.23 27.13 15.55
CA GLY A 64 -10.53 26.11 14.54
C GLY A 64 -10.70 24.72 15.12
N ALA A 65 -11.40 23.86 14.37
CA ALA A 65 -11.63 22.46 14.70
C ALA A 65 -11.21 21.56 13.55
N VAL A 66 -10.49 20.49 13.87
CA VAL A 66 -10.14 19.42 12.93
C VAL A 66 -10.62 18.09 13.52
N ASN A 67 -11.41 17.35 12.74
CA ASN A 67 -11.84 16.00 13.07
C ASN A 67 -11.24 15.02 12.05
N ILE A 68 -10.63 13.94 12.54
CA ILE A 68 -9.99 12.93 11.70
C ILE A 68 -10.56 11.55 12.05
N VAL A 69 -10.95 10.78 11.05
CA VAL A 69 -11.43 9.39 11.18
C VAL A 69 -10.91 8.53 10.04
N ASN A 70 -10.63 7.25 10.33
CA ASN A 70 -10.20 6.25 9.35
C ASN A 70 -9.07 6.75 8.45
N SER A 71 -8.17 7.60 8.95
CA SER A 71 -7.17 8.30 8.14
C SER A 71 -5.75 8.06 8.64
N ILE A 72 -4.79 8.15 7.72
CA ILE A 72 -3.37 8.05 7.98
C ILE A 72 -2.76 9.46 8.06
N VAL A 73 -2.01 9.74 9.12
CA VAL A 73 -1.09 10.86 9.20
C VAL A 73 0.32 10.31 9.43
N ALA A 74 1.23 10.48 8.47
CA ALA A 74 2.51 9.80 8.53
C ALA A 74 3.70 10.54 7.92
N SER A 75 4.90 10.21 8.38
CA SER A 75 6.19 10.52 7.73
C SER A 75 6.38 11.97 7.27
N SER A 76 5.68 12.93 7.89
CA SER A 76 5.85 14.35 7.61
C SER A 76 6.96 14.90 8.50
N THR A 77 7.81 15.75 7.95
CA THR A 77 9.07 16.16 8.58
C THR A 77 9.15 17.67 8.70
N VAL A 78 9.63 18.16 9.85
CA VAL A 78 9.85 19.60 10.08
C VAL A 78 11.29 19.96 9.77
N GLY A 79 11.55 20.54 8.60
CA GLY A 79 12.91 20.89 8.17
C GLY A 79 13.70 19.71 7.60
N VAL A 80 14.93 19.95 7.15
CA VAL A 80 15.80 18.90 6.59
C VAL A 80 16.36 18.07 7.75
N GLY A 81 15.97 16.80 7.85
CA GLY A 81 16.42 15.89 8.92
C GLY A 81 15.71 16.08 10.27
N GLY A 82 14.54 16.73 10.30
CA GLY A 82 13.77 16.94 11.52
C GLY A 82 12.97 15.73 11.99
N THR A 83 12.48 15.79 13.23
CA THR A 83 11.60 14.78 13.83
C THR A 83 10.31 14.61 13.03
N ILE A 84 9.76 13.40 13.01
CA ILE A 84 8.43 13.13 12.46
C ILE A 84 7.41 13.92 13.26
N ASP A 85 6.70 14.83 12.60
CA ASP A 85 5.65 15.66 13.19
C ASP A 85 4.41 15.63 12.28
N GLY A 86 3.38 14.93 12.75
CA GLY A 86 2.13 14.74 12.03
C GLY A 86 1.13 15.87 12.30
N CYS A 87 1.15 16.45 13.49
CA CYS A 87 0.00 17.21 14.00
C CYS A 87 0.39 18.33 14.96
N ASN A 88 -0.16 19.53 14.75
CA ASN A 88 0.03 20.69 15.62
C ASN A 88 -1.32 21.34 15.96
N GLY A 89 -1.53 21.65 17.24
CA GLY A 89 -2.79 22.19 17.75
C GLY A 89 -3.76 21.09 18.20
N VAL A 90 -4.98 21.49 18.57
CA VAL A 90 -6.01 20.53 19.05
C VAL A 90 -6.62 19.83 17.84
N ILE A 91 -6.44 18.51 17.76
CA ILE A 91 -7.03 17.66 16.72
C ILE A 91 -7.89 16.60 17.40
N THR A 92 -9.10 16.44 16.91
CA THR A 92 -10.06 15.49 17.46
C THR A 92 -9.98 14.19 16.66
N SER A 93 -9.56 13.11 17.32
CA SER A 93 -9.70 11.76 16.77
C SER A 93 -11.14 11.30 16.91
N SER A 94 -11.81 11.04 15.79
CA SER A 94 -13.16 10.47 15.73
C SER A 94 -13.15 8.94 15.54
N GLY A 95 -11.97 8.30 15.59
CA GLY A 95 -11.81 6.84 15.61
C GLY A 95 -10.87 6.30 14.54
N ASN A 96 -10.21 5.18 14.86
CA ASN A 96 -9.51 4.30 13.93
C ASN A 96 -8.57 5.01 12.94
N ASN A 97 -7.78 5.95 13.44
CA ASN A 97 -6.73 6.61 12.66
C ASN A 97 -5.38 5.89 12.81
N LEU A 98 -4.42 6.20 11.94
CA LEU A 98 -3.04 5.76 12.08
C LEU A 98 -2.10 6.98 12.08
N ASP A 99 -1.30 7.12 13.15
CA ASP A 99 -0.19 8.07 13.25
C ASP A 99 1.15 7.31 13.21
N SER A 100 2.05 7.66 12.28
CA SER A 100 3.39 7.07 12.26
C SER A 100 4.30 7.54 13.39
N GLY A 101 3.97 8.67 14.01
CA GLY A 101 4.58 9.18 15.23
C GLY A 101 3.58 9.13 16.40
N SER A 102 3.61 10.16 17.24
CA SER A 102 2.67 10.28 18.37
C SER A 102 2.11 11.69 18.55
N THR A 103 2.44 12.60 17.63
CA THR A 103 2.09 14.02 17.73
C THR A 103 0.61 14.27 17.57
N CYS A 104 -0.11 13.40 16.86
CA CYS A 104 -1.55 13.53 16.68
C CYS A 104 -2.34 13.09 17.92
N GLY A 105 -1.72 12.29 18.80
CA GLY A 105 -2.32 11.84 20.05
C GLY A 105 -3.67 11.13 19.85
N PHE A 106 -3.81 10.36 18.77
CA PHE A 106 -5.10 9.79 18.41
C PHE A 106 -5.59 8.78 19.46
N GLY A 107 -6.80 9.00 19.98
CA GLY A 107 -7.51 8.03 20.81
C GLY A 107 -8.52 7.18 20.03
N GLY A 108 -9.27 6.34 20.74
CA GLY A 108 -10.47 5.66 20.22
C GLY A 108 -10.18 4.60 19.15
N GLY A 109 -9.38 3.58 19.48
CA GLY A 109 -9.06 2.48 18.54
C GLY A 109 -7.97 2.81 17.52
N SER A 110 -7.48 4.05 17.50
CA SER A 110 -6.40 4.49 16.63
C SER A 110 -5.05 3.82 16.94
N ILE A 111 -4.25 3.63 15.90
CA ILE A 111 -2.91 3.06 15.94
C ILE A 111 -1.91 4.24 15.97
N ASN A 112 -1.10 4.33 17.02
CA ASN A 112 -0.08 5.37 17.15
C ASN A 112 1.31 4.74 17.10
N ASN A 113 2.28 5.50 16.60
CA ASN A 113 3.69 5.14 16.51
C ASN A 113 3.92 3.86 15.71
N ALA A 114 3.20 3.72 14.58
CA ALA A 114 3.30 2.57 13.69
C ALA A 114 3.52 3.02 12.24
N ASP A 115 4.47 2.40 11.55
CA ASP A 115 4.68 2.67 10.12
C ASP A 115 3.48 2.16 9.30
N PRO A 116 2.78 3.04 8.55
CA PRO A 116 1.68 2.63 7.67
C PRO A 116 2.13 1.86 6.43
N GLN A 117 3.44 1.67 6.21
CA GLN A 117 3.99 0.94 5.07
C GLN A 117 3.43 1.46 3.74
N LEU A 118 3.56 2.78 3.53
CA LEU A 118 3.10 3.46 2.32
C LEU A 118 4.13 3.38 1.19
N GLY A 119 3.70 2.91 0.02
CA GLY A 119 4.48 2.97 -1.22
C GLY A 119 4.68 4.40 -1.75
N PRO A 120 5.40 4.57 -2.88
CA PRO A 120 5.62 5.87 -3.50
C PRO A 120 4.32 6.55 -3.95
N LEU A 121 4.36 7.88 -4.07
CA LEU A 121 3.27 8.65 -4.68
C LEU A 121 3.36 8.51 -6.19
N GLN A 122 2.44 7.78 -6.79
CA GLN A 122 2.43 7.48 -8.22
C GLN A 122 1.01 7.19 -8.72
N ASP A 123 0.88 6.90 -10.02
CA ASP A 123 -0.37 6.43 -10.58
C ASP A 123 -0.59 4.97 -10.15
N ASN A 124 -1.55 4.77 -9.25
CA ASN A 124 -1.94 3.44 -8.78
C ASN A 124 -3.38 3.10 -9.23
N GLY A 125 -3.82 3.73 -10.33
CA GLY A 125 -5.20 3.74 -10.79
C GLY A 125 -6.01 4.91 -10.24
N GLY A 126 -7.18 5.16 -10.82
CA GLY A 126 -8.07 6.26 -10.43
C GLY A 126 -7.82 7.56 -11.20
N GLY A 127 -8.30 8.69 -10.65
CA GLY A 127 -8.20 10.01 -11.29
C GLY A 127 -7.03 10.87 -10.80
N THR A 128 -6.31 10.45 -9.76
CA THR A 128 -5.22 11.22 -9.12
C THR A 128 -4.15 10.27 -8.58
N LEU A 129 -2.91 10.75 -8.45
CA LEU A 129 -1.85 9.98 -7.77
C LEU A 129 -2.25 9.67 -6.32
N SER A 130 -1.85 8.49 -5.86
CA SER A 130 -2.12 7.99 -4.50
C SER A 130 -0.89 7.30 -3.93
N ARG A 131 -0.93 6.94 -2.65
CA ARG A 131 0.05 6.03 -2.04
C ARG A 131 -0.61 4.71 -1.75
N ILE A 132 -0.05 3.62 -2.29
CA ILE A 132 -0.47 2.26 -1.95
C ILE A 132 -0.18 2.01 -0.47
N VAL A 133 -1.13 1.41 0.23
CA VAL A 133 -0.91 0.76 1.52
C VAL A 133 -0.43 -0.66 1.22
N SER A 134 0.75 -1.06 1.72
CA SER A 134 1.24 -2.42 1.48
C SER A 134 0.30 -3.46 2.12
N VAL A 135 0.13 -4.59 1.44
CA VAL A 135 -0.59 -5.76 2.01
C VAL A 135 0.12 -6.15 3.31
N GLY A 136 -0.59 -6.24 4.43
CA GLY A 136 -0.01 -6.49 5.76
C GLY A 136 0.48 -5.26 6.53
N SER A 137 0.20 -4.05 6.02
CA SER A 137 0.33 -2.81 6.79
C SER A 137 -0.60 -2.84 8.03
N PRO A 138 -0.24 -2.18 9.14
CA PRO A 138 -1.14 -1.95 10.26
C PRO A 138 -2.43 -1.20 9.88
N ALA A 139 -2.46 -0.50 8.74
CA ALA A 139 -3.64 0.18 8.23
C ALA A 139 -4.68 -0.77 7.60
N VAL A 140 -4.29 -2.00 7.26
CA VAL A 140 -5.17 -2.97 6.60
C VAL A 140 -6.16 -3.55 7.60
N ASP A 141 -7.44 -3.64 7.21
CA ASP A 141 -8.55 -4.16 7.99
C ASP A 141 -8.72 -3.47 9.37
N ALA A 142 -8.32 -2.20 9.48
CA ALA A 142 -8.22 -1.51 10.77
C ALA A 142 -9.16 -0.29 10.92
N ALA A 143 -9.93 0.07 9.88
CA ALA A 143 -10.90 1.15 9.95
C ALA A 143 -12.13 0.78 10.79
N ASP A 144 -12.92 1.78 11.19
CA ASP A 144 -14.27 1.57 11.71
C ASP A 144 -15.26 1.41 10.53
N ASP A 145 -15.80 0.20 10.40
CA ASP A 145 -16.80 -0.17 9.37
C ASP A 145 -18.05 0.71 9.40
N GLY A 146 -18.46 1.18 10.59
CA GLY A 146 -19.62 2.06 10.73
C GLY A 146 -19.41 3.44 10.12
N LEU A 147 -18.15 3.80 9.86
CA LEU A 147 -17.72 5.07 9.27
C LEU A 147 -17.00 4.85 7.93
N CYS A 148 -17.12 3.66 7.35
CA CYS A 148 -16.62 3.36 6.01
C CYS A 148 -17.38 4.11 4.92
N VAL A 149 -16.61 4.65 3.99
CA VAL A 149 -17.12 5.23 2.75
C VAL A 149 -17.15 4.14 1.67
N ASP A 150 -18.04 4.25 0.69
CA ASP A 150 -18.30 3.16 -0.28
C ASP A 150 -17.09 2.81 -1.15
N PHE A 151 -16.22 3.78 -1.43
CA PHE A 151 -15.10 3.64 -2.37
C PHE A 151 -13.83 4.29 -1.84
N ASP A 152 -12.66 3.86 -2.32
CA ASP A 152 -11.37 4.53 -2.08
C ASP A 152 -11.07 5.64 -3.12
N GLN A 153 -9.90 6.28 -3.05
CA GLN A 153 -9.49 7.36 -3.97
C GLN A 153 -9.50 6.94 -5.46
N ARG A 154 -9.39 5.65 -5.74
CA ARG A 154 -9.34 5.09 -7.09
C ARG A 154 -10.72 4.67 -7.59
N GLY A 155 -11.72 4.64 -6.70
CA GLY A 155 -13.04 4.10 -6.98
C GLY A 155 -13.16 2.60 -6.71
N VAL A 156 -12.22 2.00 -5.97
CA VAL A 156 -12.32 0.60 -5.51
C VAL A 156 -13.31 0.54 -4.35
N GLY A 157 -14.26 -0.40 -4.40
CA GLY A 157 -15.28 -0.52 -3.36
C GLY A 157 -14.74 -1.08 -2.06
N ARG A 158 -15.20 -0.56 -0.92
CA ARG A 158 -14.83 -1.03 0.42
C ARG A 158 -15.92 -1.90 1.06
N PRO A 159 -15.60 -2.82 1.98
CA PRO A 159 -14.27 -3.38 2.20
C PRO A 159 -13.90 -4.42 1.13
N GLN A 160 -12.60 -4.62 0.88
CA GLN A 160 -12.04 -5.73 0.09
C GLN A 160 -11.54 -6.87 0.99
N GLY A 161 -11.28 -6.58 2.26
CA GLY A 161 -10.95 -7.52 3.32
C GLY A 161 -12.12 -7.79 4.28
N SER A 162 -11.78 -8.08 5.52
CA SER A 162 -12.73 -8.23 6.63
C SER A 162 -13.33 -6.91 7.09
N HIS A 163 -12.55 -5.82 7.01
CA HIS A 163 -12.88 -4.46 7.38
C HIS A 163 -12.31 -3.51 6.32
N CYS A 164 -12.71 -2.24 6.32
CA CYS A 164 -12.05 -1.29 5.43
C CYS A 164 -10.65 -0.94 5.95
N ASP A 165 -9.83 -0.40 5.06
CA ASP A 165 -8.50 0.06 5.42
C ASP A 165 -8.48 1.53 5.85
N ILE A 166 -7.64 1.83 6.83
CA ILE A 166 -7.34 3.21 7.23
C ILE A 166 -6.61 3.92 6.08
N GLY A 167 -7.04 5.13 5.73
CA GLY A 167 -6.43 5.98 4.71
C GLY A 167 -7.18 5.98 3.38
N ALA A 168 -6.59 6.62 2.37
CA ALA A 168 -7.23 6.87 1.08
C ALA A 168 -7.25 5.69 0.10
N TYR A 169 -6.61 4.58 0.46
CA TYR A 169 -6.41 3.42 -0.40
C TYR A 169 -6.99 2.17 0.27
N GLU A 170 -7.77 1.39 -0.48
CA GLU A 170 -8.26 0.08 -0.06
C GLU A 170 -7.40 -1.02 -0.70
N VAL A 171 -6.66 -1.76 0.11
CA VAL A 171 -5.80 -2.86 -0.28
C VAL A 171 -6.62 -4.01 -0.82
N ILE A 172 -6.22 -4.46 -2.01
CA ILE A 172 -6.82 -5.63 -2.65
C ILE A 172 -5.77 -6.72 -2.75
N GLY A 173 -5.49 -7.38 -1.63
CA GLY A 173 -4.44 -8.39 -1.62
C GLY A 173 -4.35 -9.21 -0.35
N TYR A 174 -3.62 -10.33 -0.47
CA TYR A 174 -3.43 -11.31 0.59
C TYR A 174 -1.94 -11.56 0.75
N THR A 175 -1.42 -11.43 1.97
CA THR A 175 0.01 -11.59 2.24
C THR A 175 0.26 -12.78 3.16
N ASN A 176 1.44 -13.37 3.05
CA ASN A 176 2.04 -14.13 4.13
C ASN A 176 3.41 -13.51 4.44
N SER A 177 3.51 -12.93 5.63
CA SER A 177 4.71 -12.29 6.17
C SER A 177 5.48 -13.16 7.16
N THR A 178 5.12 -14.44 7.29
CA THR A 178 5.86 -15.40 8.12
C THR A 178 7.14 -15.79 7.39
N PRO A 179 8.34 -15.51 7.94
CA PRO A 179 9.58 -15.89 7.29
C PRO A 179 9.71 -17.41 7.17
N GLY A 180 10.27 -17.87 6.06
CA GLY A 180 10.52 -19.29 5.79
C GLY A 180 11.95 -19.55 5.33
N GLU A 181 12.57 -20.60 5.87
CA GLU A 181 13.92 -20.99 5.46
C GLU A 181 13.93 -21.56 4.04
N ILE A 182 14.79 -21.03 3.18
CA ILE A 182 15.08 -21.57 1.86
C ILE A 182 16.36 -22.40 2.00
N ALA A 183 16.22 -23.67 2.41
CA ALA A 183 17.35 -24.57 2.61
C ALA A 183 17.96 -25.04 1.28
N ALA A 184 19.27 -25.29 1.28
CA ALA A 184 20.00 -25.78 0.12
C ALA A 184 19.45 -27.13 -0.38
N GLY A 185 19.21 -27.26 -1.68
CA GLY A 185 18.71 -28.49 -2.30
C GLY A 185 17.29 -28.90 -1.91
N GLN A 186 16.48 -28.00 -1.32
CA GLN A 186 15.13 -28.29 -0.83
C GLN A 186 14.09 -27.32 -1.42
N CYS A 187 12.82 -27.68 -1.28
CA CYS A 187 11.69 -26.80 -1.63
C CYS A 187 10.97 -26.32 -0.37
N LEU A 188 10.83 -25.00 -0.23
CA LEU A 188 9.95 -24.35 0.73
C LEU A 188 8.56 -24.20 0.09
N THR A 189 7.50 -24.46 0.85
CA THR A 189 6.13 -24.08 0.47
C THR A 189 5.55 -23.14 1.52
N SER A 190 5.22 -21.91 1.13
CA SER A 190 4.51 -20.94 1.95
C SER A 190 3.07 -20.80 1.45
N THR A 191 2.10 -20.70 2.35
CA THR A 191 0.66 -20.72 2.00
C THR A 191 -0.03 -19.45 2.50
N THR A 192 -0.93 -18.88 1.70
CA THR A 192 -1.92 -17.90 2.14
C THR A 192 -3.31 -18.37 1.74
N VAL A 193 -4.33 -18.03 2.54
CA VAL A 193 -5.71 -18.48 2.31
C VAL A 193 -6.57 -17.27 1.95
N VAL A 194 -7.25 -17.38 0.81
CA VAL A 194 -8.23 -16.38 0.37
C VAL A 194 -9.63 -16.88 0.70
N SER A 195 -10.35 -16.16 1.55
CA SER A 195 -11.75 -16.48 1.92
C SER A 195 -12.79 -15.94 0.93
N SER A 196 -12.39 -15.04 0.04
CA SER A 196 -13.25 -14.40 -0.94
C SER A 196 -13.58 -15.32 -2.12
N SER A 197 -14.70 -15.07 -2.80
CA SER A 197 -15.24 -15.97 -3.83
C SER A 197 -15.42 -15.34 -5.23
N TYR A 198 -14.75 -14.21 -5.49
CA TYR A 198 -14.78 -13.55 -6.80
C TYR A 198 -13.85 -14.22 -7.83
N VAL A 199 -14.00 -13.83 -9.09
CA VAL A 199 -13.16 -14.31 -10.20
C VAL A 199 -11.95 -13.41 -10.40
N ILE A 200 -10.79 -14.02 -10.69
CA ILE A 200 -9.55 -13.29 -10.93
C ILE A 200 -9.67 -12.54 -12.26
N GLY A 201 -9.72 -11.22 -12.21
CA GLY A 201 -9.67 -10.37 -13.39
C GLY A 201 -8.28 -9.80 -13.68
N SER A 202 -7.48 -9.61 -12.63
CA SER A 202 -6.08 -9.22 -12.66
C SER A 202 -5.37 -9.83 -11.45
N LEU A 203 -4.08 -10.11 -11.58
CA LEU A 203 -3.27 -10.68 -10.51
C LEU A 203 -1.82 -10.22 -10.66
N HIS A 204 -1.28 -9.63 -9.59
CA HIS A 204 0.16 -9.44 -9.43
C HIS A 204 0.66 -10.27 -8.25
N LEU A 205 1.92 -10.70 -8.34
CA LEU A 205 2.58 -11.48 -7.30
C LEU A 205 3.79 -10.72 -6.76
N GLY A 206 3.71 -10.27 -5.52
CA GLY A 206 4.85 -9.70 -4.80
C GLY A 206 5.65 -10.79 -4.08
N VAL A 207 6.97 -10.87 -4.28
CA VAL A 207 7.86 -11.75 -3.49
C VAL A 207 9.08 -10.96 -3.01
N ASN A 208 9.36 -11.08 -1.71
CA ASN A 208 10.53 -10.52 -1.06
C ASN A 208 11.29 -11.64 -0.32
N LEU A 209 12.54 -11.87 -0.71
CA LEU A 209 13.41 -12.90 -0.12
C LEU A 209 14.89 -12.47 -0.12
N THR A 210 15.63 -13.00 0.85
CA THR A 210 17.07 -12.82 1.00
C THR A 210 17.77 -14.09 0.53
N TYR A 211 18.47 -14.04 -0.59
CA TYR A 211 19.17 -15.19 -1.19
C TYR A 211 20.16 -14.74 -2.27
N ALA A 212 21.28 -15.45 -2.46
CA ALA A 212 22.17 -15.24 -3.60
C ALA A 212 22.93 -16.53 -3.99
N PRO A 213 23.16 -16.78 -5.29
CA PRO A 213 22.61 -16.07 -6.46
C PRO A 213 21.19 -16.55 -6.79
N ARG A 214 20.28 -15.64 -7.17
CA ARG A 214 18.88 -16.00 -7.47
C ARG A 214 18.69 -17.05 -8.56
N GLY A 215 19.63 -17.22 -9.48
CA GLY A 215 19.58 -18.25 -10.55
C GLY A 215 19.49 -19.69 -10.05
N ASP A 216 19.80 -19.92 -8.76
CA ASP A 216 19.61 -21.23 -8.11
C ASP A 216 18.16 -21.50 -7.69
N LEU A 217 17.27 -20.51 -7.76
CA LEU A 217 15.90 -20.63 -7.29
C LEU A 217 14.94 -20.98 -8.44
N ARG A 218 13.94 -21.81 -8.13
CA ARG A 218 12.75 -22.03 -8.96
C ARG A 218 11.54 -21.64 -8.15
N VAL A 219 10.89 -20.53 -8.53
CA VAL A 219 9.75 -19.98 -7.80
C VAL A 219 8.49 -20.21 -8.61
N SER A 220 7.48 -20.81 -7.97
CA SER A 220 6.20 -21.11 -8.60
C SER A 220 5.05 -20.64 -7.74
N LEU A 221 4.06 -19.99 -8.38
CA LEU A 221 2.76 -19.75 -7.76
C LEU A 221 1.83 -20.91 -8.08
N ILE A 222 1.13 -21.40 -7.06
CA ILE A 222 0.18 -22.51 -7.19
C ILE A 222 -1.17 -22.05 -6.66
N SER A 223 -2.16 -22.02 -7.56
CA SER A 223 -3.55 -21.66 -7.24
C SER A 223 -4.28 -22.74 -6.44
N PRO A 224 -5.44 -22.41 -5.83
CA PRO A 224 -6.29 -23.38 -5.13
C PRO A 224 -6.72 -24.56 -6.01
N GLY A 225 -6.88 -24.34 -7.30
CA GLY A 225 -7.18 -25.38 -8.29
C GLY A 225 -5.97 -26.23 -8.71
N ASN A 226 -4.83 -26.10 -8.03
CA ASN A 226 -3.54 -26.74 -8.35
C ASN A 226 -2.93 -26.36 -9.70
N ARG A 227 -3.40 -25.28 -10.34
CA ARG A 227 -2.70 -24.71 -11.50
C ARG A 227 -1.42 -24.02 -11.03
N ARG A 228 -0.29 -24.38 -11.62
CA ARG A 228 1.04 -23.87 -11.31
C ARG A 228 1.49 -22.90 -12.41
N VAL A 229 2.14 -21.82 -12.00
CA VAL A 229 2.80 -20.83 -12.87
C VAL A 229 4.22 -20.64 -12.37
N HIS A 230 5.22 -20.84 -13.23
CA HIS A 230 6.63 -20.66 -12.90
C HIS A 230 7.06 -19.20 -13.12
N VAL A 231 7.17 -18.43 -12.04
CA VAL A 231 7.42 -16.98 -12.12
C VAL A 231 8.91 -16.63 -12.13
N LEU A 232 9.76 -17.51 -11.61
CA LEU A 232 11.23 -17.38 -11.64
C LEU A 232 11.90 -18.71 -11.90
N GLY A 233 12.72 -18.77 -12.95
CA GLY A 233 13.64 -19.84 -13.27
C GLY A 233 15.06 -19.31 -13.44
N ASP A 234 15.68 -19.63 -14.56
CA ASP A 234 17.09 -19.27 -14.83
C ASP A 234 17.30 -17.76 -15.00
N THR A 235 16.23 -16.98 -15.19
CA THR A 235 16.28 -15.52 -15.36
C THR A 235 16.63 -14.76 -14.07
N GLY A 236 16.67 -15.44 -12.92
CA GLY A 236 17.09 -14.85 -11.64
C GLY A 236 18.55 -14.39 -11.65
N GLY A 237 19.39 -14.95 -12.53
CA GLY A 237 20.75 -14.49 -12.75
C GLY A 237 21.64 -14.52 -11.50
N SER A 238 22.69 -13.69 -11.50
CA SER A 238 23.65 -13.59 -10.39
C SER A 238 23.28 -12.59 -9.30
N GLY A 239 22.14 -11.92 -9.42
CA GLY A 239 21.74 -10.87 -8.48
C GLY A 239 21.49 -11.40 -7.07
N GLN A 240 21.73 -10.54 -6.09
CA GLN A 240 21.46 -10.77 -4.68
C GLN A 240 20.07 -10.29 -4.31
N ASN A 241 19.41 -11.09 -3.49
CA ASN A 241 18.06 -10.88 -2.99
C ASN A 241 17.00 -10.74 -4.09
N LEU A 242 15.74 -10.86 -3.73
CA LEU A 242 14.63 -10.61 -4.63
C LEU A 242 13.62 -9.76 -3.89
N ASP A 243 13.27 -8.63 -4.46
CA ASP A 243 12.14 -7.81 -4.06
C ASP A 243 11.42 -7.41 -5.34
N VAL A 244 10.37 -8.15 -5.72
CA VAL A 244 9.74 -8.03 -7.04
C VAL A 244 8.24 -8.05 -6.93
N LEU A 245 7.59 -7.17 -7.69
CA LEU A 245 6.17 -7.30 -8.07
C LEU A 245 6.11 -7.85 -9.49
N TRP A 246 5.63 -9.08 -9.66
CA TRP A 246 5.42 -9.64 -10.99
C TRP A 246 4.11 -9.14 -11.60
N ASP A 247 4.23 -8.57 -12.79
CA ASP A 247 3.17 -8.05 -13.63
C ASP A 247 3.37 -8.55 -15.07
N ASP A 248 2.30 -9.04 -15.70
CA ASP A 248 2.33 -9.60 -17.05
C ASP A 248 2.52 -8.53 -18.13
N ASP A 249 2.20 -7.26 -17.83
CA ASP A 249 2.34 -6.14 -18.76
C ASP A 249 3.79 -5.62 -18.85
N GLU A 250 4.67 -6.07 -17.95
CA GLU A 250 6.07 -5.67 -17.94
C GLU A 250 6.91 -6.34 -19.03
N SER A 251 7.99 -5.66 -19.41
CA SER A 251 8.91 -6.16 -20.45
C SER A 251 10.24 -6.68 -19.91
N ILE A 252 10.61 -6.25 -18.70
CA ILE A 252 11.93 -6.50 -18.10
C ILE A 252 11.85 -7.71 -17.15
N PRO A 253 12.61 -8.80 -17.40
CA PRO A 253 12.70 -9.92 -16.45
C PRO A 253 13.52 -9.53 -15.21
N VAL A 254 13.51 -10.36 -14.15
CA VAL A 254 14.20 -10.09 -12.87
C VAL A 254 15.68 -9.68 -13.06
N GLY A 255 16.41 -10.36 -13.94
CA GLY A 255 17.77 -9.96 -14.31
C GLY A 255 18.80 -10.18 -13.21
N ALA A 256 19.97 -9.53 -13.32
CA ALA A 256 21.15 -9.80 -12.51
C ALA A 256 21.50 -8.69 -11.50
N GLU A 257 20.68 -7.65 -11.39
CA GLU A 257 20.88 -6.56 -10.43
C GLU A 257 20.48 -6.97 -9.01
N ASP A 258 21.18 -6.42 -8.03
CA ASP A 258 20.90 -6.65 -6.61
C ASP A 258 19.67 -5.86 -6.18
N HIS A 259 18.79 -6.48 -5.37
CA HIS A 259 17.59 -5.83 -4.85
C HIS A 259 17.77 -5.51 -3.36
N ASP A 260 17.22 -4.36 -2.93
CA ASP A 260 17.00 -4.06 -1.52
C ASP A 260 15.74 -4.79 -1.04
N VAL A 261 15.83 -5.51 0.08
CA VAL A 261 14.71 -6.25 0.67
C VAL A 261 14.04 -5.50 1.81
N THR A 262 14.53 -4.30 2.12
CA THR A 262 13.91 -3.43 3.12
C THR A 262 12.71 -2.70 2.52
N PHE A 263 11.83 -2.20 3.39
CA PHE A 263 10.66 -1.45 2.96
C PHE A 263 11.08 -0.15 2.24
N PRO A 264 10.43 0.26 1.12
CA PRO A 264 9.20 -0.26 0.52
C PRO A 264 9.37 -1.62 -0.17
N TYR A 265 8.43 -2.53 0.09
CA TYR A 265 8.45 -3.85 -0.54
C TYR A 265 7.90 -3.83 -1.97
N TYR A 266 8.46 -4.71 -2.79
CA TYR A 266 8.13 -4.94 -4.19
C TYR A 266 8.43 -3.74 -5.09
N ASP A 267 9.56 -3.08 -4.86
CA ASP A 267 9.98 -1.84 -5.54
C ASP A 267 10.29 -2.08 -7.04
N TYR A 268 10.58 -3.32 -7.41
CA TYR A 268 10.91 -3.72 -8.77
C TYR A 268 9.73 -4.44 -9.44
N VAL A 269 9.00 -3.73 -10.30
CA VAL A 269 7.96 -4.34 -11.14
C VAL A 269 8.62 -5.06 -12.31
N ARG A 270 8.38 -6.37 -12.47
CA ARG A 270 9.08 -7.22 -13.44
C ARG A 270 8.14 -8.16 -14.16
N ARG A 271 8.52 -8.56 -15.36
CA ARG A 271 7.83 -9.61 -16.11
C ARG A 271 8.13 -10.98 -15.49
N PRO A 272 7.13 -11.83 -15.23
CA PRO A 272 7.37 -13.20 -14.80
C PRO A 272 7.90 -14.07 -15.96
N ASP A 273 8.54 -15.18 -15.64
CA ASP A 273 9.02 -16.14 -16.65
C ASP A 273 7.86 -16.80 -17.41
N GLU A 274 6.83 -17.23 -16.68
CA GLU A 274 5.52 -17.59 -17.23
C GLU A 274 4.46 -16.56 -16.81
N PRO A 275 3.56 -16.14 -17.72
CA PRO A 275 2.54 -15.16 -17.38
C PRO A 275 1.54 -15.70 -16.35
N LEU A 276 1.01 -14.81 -15.53
CA LEU A 276 -0.05 -15.05 -14.54
C LEU A 276 -1.44 -15.17 -15.17
N THR A 277 -1.63 -14.64 -16.39
CA THR A 277 -2.88 -14.69 -17.17
C THR A 277 -3.59 -16.05 -17.24
N PRO A 278 -2.92 -17.24 -17.21
CA PRO A 278 -3.61 -18.52 -17.20
C PRO A 278 -4.43 -18.79 -15.93
N LEU A 279 -4.28 -17.96 -14.90
CA LEU A 279 -5.08 -17.99 -13.67
C LEU A 279 -6.34 -17.12 -13.78
N PHE A 280 -6.44 -16.25 -14.80
CA PHE A 280 -7.56 -15.33 -14.93
C PHE A 280 -8.86 -16.09 -15.26
N GLY A 281 -9.98 -15.57 -14.77
CA GLY A 281 -11.30 -16.21 -14.88
C GLY A 281 -11.53 -17.39 -13.93
N THR A 282 -10.53 -17.79 -13.13
CA THR A 282 -10.71 -18.78 -12.07
C THR A 282 -11.18 -18.13 -10.77
N ALA A 283 -11.81 -18.91 -9.90
CA ALA A 283 -12.20 -18.44 -8.57
C ALA A 283 -10.96 -18.18 -7.71
N VAL A 284 -10.94 -17.04 -7.01
CA VAL A 284 -9.82 -16.63 -6.16
C VAL A 284 -9.75 -17.43 -4.85
N GLY A 285 -10.89 -17.93 -4.38
CA GLY A 285 -11.03 -18.55 -3.06
C GLY A 285 -10.24 -19.84 -2.88
N GLY A 286 -9.59 -19.97 -1.73
CA GLY A 286 -8.88 -21.17 -1.29
C GLY A 286 -7.41 -20.93 -0.94
N ALA A 287 -6.67 -22.04 -0.79
CA ALA A 287 -5.27 -22.01 -0.41
C ALA A 287 -4.37 -21.76 -1.63
N TRP A 288 -3.70 -20.62 -1.63
CA TRP A 288 -2.63 -20.29 -2.57
C TRP A 288 -1.28 -20.65 -1.96
N ARG A 289 -0.38 -21.20 -2.78
CA ARG A 289 0.95 -21.59 -2.33
C ARG A 289 2.02 -20.96 -3.19
N LEU A 290 3.02 -20.37 -2.54
CA LEU A 290 4.30 -20.03 -3.15
C LEU A 290 5.29 -21.16 -2.85
N GLU A 291 5.76 -21.83 -3.89
CA GLU A 291 6.80 -22.84 -3.79
C GLU A 291 8.12 -22.26 -4.27
N ILE A 292 9.18 -22.43 -3.47
CA ILE A 292 10.54 -21.98 -3.77
C ILE A 292 11.45 -23.19 -3.64
N CYS A 293 11.88 -23.74 -4.77
CA CYS A 293 12.87 -24.81 -4.81
C CYS A 293 14.26 -24.23 -5.02
N ASN A 294 15.18 -24.56 -4.14
CA ASN A 294 16.56 -24.14 -4.20
C ASN A 294 17.43 -25.28 -4.75
N THR A 295 17.99 -25.09 -5.93
CA THR A 295 18.91 -26.06 -6.56
C THR A 295 20.37 -25.80 -6.22
N GLY A 296 20.64 -24.71 -5.50
CA GLY A 296 21.96 -24.29 -5.08
C GLY A 296 22.41 -24.91 -3.76
N THR A 297 23.59 -24.50 -3.33
CA THR A 297 24.24 -24.95 -2.08
C THR A 297 24.11 -23.94 -0.94
N MET A 298 23.65 -22.72 -1.23
CA MET A 298 23.45 -21.66 -0.25
C MET A 298 22.08 -21.79 0.39
N ALA A 299 21.93 -21.22 1.58
CA ALA A 299 20.64 -21.05 2.24
C ALA A 299 20.21 -19.57 2.18
N GLY A 300 18.91 -19.33 2.28
CA GLY A 300 18.36 -17.99 2.41
C GLY A 300 17.02 -17.99 3.13
N THR A 301 16.26 -16.93 2.95
CA THR A 301 15.00 -16.73 3.67
C THR A 301 13.96 -16.10 2.76
N LEU A 302 12.79 -16.74 2.65
CA LEU A 302 11.59 -16.06 2.19
C LEU A 302 11.16 -15.12 3.30
N ASN A 303 11.16 -13.81 3.05
CA ASN A 303 10.78 -12.83 4.06
C ASN A 303 9.26 -12.66 4.06
N ARG A 304 8.68 -12.49 2.86
CA ARG A 304 7.24 -12.37 2.65
C ARG A 304 6.84 -12.51 1.19
N TRP A 305 5.55 -12.76 0.96
CA TRP A 305 4.95 -12.67 -0.37
C TRP A 305 3.50 -12.24 -0.30
N SER A 306 2.99 -11.67 -1.40
CA SER A 306 1.64 -11.13 -1.47
C SER A 306 1.01 -11.39 -2.83
N LEU A 307 -0.27 -11.74 -2.82
CA LEU A 307 -1.14 -11.70 -3.99
C LEU A 307 -1.84 -10.35 -4.01
N ILE A 308 -1.79 -9.63 -5.12
CA ILE A 308 -2.54 -8.40 -5.33
C ILE A 308 -3.58 -8.68 -6.40
N ILE A 309 -4.85 -8.71 -6.02
CA ILE A 309 -5.94 -9.25 -6.85
C ILE A 309 -7.12 -8.29 -6.87
N PRO A 310 -7.07 -7.23 -7.71
CA PRO A 310 -8.17 -6.29 -7.84
C PRO A 310 -9.49 -7.00 -8.14
N GLU A 311 -10.52 -6.74 -7.34
CA GLU A 311 -11.86 -7.18 -7.68
C GLU A 311 -12.34 -6.38 -8.90
N ILE A 312 -12.49 -7.03 -10.05
CA ILE A 312 -13.20 -6.42 -11.17
C ILE A 312 -14.71 -6.55 -10.88
N LYS A 313 -15.31 -5.54 -10.24
CA LYS A 313 -16.77 -5.36 -10.24
C LYS A 313 -17.23 -4.88 -11.61
N SER A 314 -17.29 -5.80 -12.55
CA SER A 314 -17.65 -5.60 -13.98
C SER A 314 -16.76 -4.62 -14.75
N PRO A 315 -16.49 -4.87 -16.04
CA PRO A 315 -15.88 -3.85 -16.87
C PRO A 315 -16.84 -2.65 -16.89
N ARG A 316 -16.33 -1.44 -16.64
CA ARG A 316 -16.99 -0.27 -17.22
C ARG A 316 -17.08 -0.57 -18.70
N ILE A 317 -18.28 -0.88 -19.19
CA ILE A 317 -18.54 -0.90 -20.62
C ILE A 317 -18.20 0.53 -21.06
N ASN A 318 -17.06 0.67 -21.71
CA ASN A 318 -16.75 1.87 -22.46
C ASN A 318 -17.70 1.82 -23.66
N LEU A 319 -18.94 2.27 -23.46
CA LEU A 319 -19.90 2.44 -24.55
C LEU A 319 -19.25 3.45 -25.50
N PRO A 320 -18.82 3.04 -26.71
CA PRO A 320 -18.43 4.02 -27.69
C PRO A 320 -19.69 4.86 -27.93
N LEU A 321 -19.62 6.15 -27.62
CA LEU A 321 -20.67 7.10 -27.92
C LEU A 321 -21.12 6.86 -29.36
N LEU A 322 -22.33 6.34 -29.52
CA LEU A 322 -23.05 6.35 -30.78
C LEU A 322 -23.21 7.82 -31.17
N ARG A 323 -22.33 8.29 -32.04
CA ARG A 323 -22.54 9.54 -32.77
C ARG A 323 -23.80 9.34 -33.61
N ARG A 324 -24.86 10.08 -33.28
CA ARG A 324 -25.88 10.50 -34.22
C ARG A 324 -25.66 11.96 -34.54
#